data_AF-A0A519JXN9-F1
#
_entry.id   AF-A0A519JXN9-F1
#
_cell.length_a   1.000
_cell.length_b   1.000
_cell.length_c   1.000
_cell.angle_alpha   90.00
_cell.angle_beta   90.00
_cell.angle_gamma   90.00
#
_symmetry.space_group_name_H-M   'P 1'
#
loop_
_entity.id
_entity.type
_entity.pdbx_description
1 polymer ?
#
loop_
_entity_poly.entity_id
_entity_poly.type
_entity_poly.pdbx_seq_one_letter_code
_entity_poly.pdbx_strand_id
1 'polypeptide(L)'
;MKQDFPQYGIAVLCGLFGKTRHAYYDALWRKESNLVKEDVILQEILKIRKDLPRLGTRKLHHVLQKQLATHKISFGRDYLFDLLSEHHLLIRQRKRKAITTDSRHWMRKYSNLVKNLDVIRPEQVWVS
;
A
#
# COMPACT_ATOMS: atom_id res chain seq x y z
N MET A 1 -21.96 4.18 22.48
CA MET A 1 -22.01 4.00 23.94
C MET A 1 -22.76 5.12 24.66
N LYS A 2 -22.28 6.37 24.68
CA LYS A 2 -23.04 7.47 25.29
C LYS A 2 -24.28 7.87 24.47
N GLN A 3 -24.21 7.76 23.14
CA GLN A 3 -25.35 7.96 22.24
C GLN A 3 -26.47 6.92 22.47
N ASP A 4 -26.11 5.68 22.77
CA ASP A 4 -27.08 4.58 22.99
C ASP A 4 -27.69 4.60 24.40
N PHE A 5 -26.99 5.21 25.36
CA PHE A 5 -27.40 5.28 26.78
C PHE A 5 -27.32 6.71 27.33
N PRO A 6 -28.20 7.63 26.88
CA PRO A 6 -28.16 9.02 27.30
C PRO A 6 -28.50 9.23 28.77
N GLN A 7 -29.26 8.33 29.41
CA GLN A 7 -29.63 8.44 30.82
C GLN A 7 -28.47 8.16 31.81
N TYR A 8 -27.44 7.41 31.41
CA TYR A 8 -26.35 7.02 32.32
C TYR A 8 -25.12 7.94 32.20
N GLY A 9 -24.51 8.31 33.33
CA GLY A 9 -23.28 9.10 33.34
C GLY A 9 -22.10 8.36 32.70
N ILE A 10 -21.21 9.07 32.00
CA ILE A 10 -20.02 8.49 31.36
C ILE A 10 -19.14 7.73 32.36
N ALA A 11 -19.04 8.22 33.61
CA ALA A 11 -18.28 7.53 34.65
C ALA A 11 -18.82 6.12 34.95
N VAL A 12 -20.16 5.97 35.00
CA VAL A 12 -20.81 4.67 35.22
C VAL A 12 -20.55 3.75 34.04
N LEU A 13 -20.73 4.26 32.82
CA LEU A 13 -20.47 3.50 31.59
C LEU A 13 -19.00 3.04 31.50
N CYS A 14 -18.03 3.90 31.80
CA CYS A 14 -16.62 3.52 31.81
C CYS A 14 -16.30 2.50 32.92
N GLY A 15 -16.95 2.64 34.08
CA GLY A 15 -16.81 1.73 35.21
C GLY A 15 -17.17 0.28 34.88
N LEU A 16 -18.20 0.06 34.05
CA LEU A 16 -18.58 -1.29 33.56
C LEU A 16 -17.44 -2.02 32.82
N PHE A 17 -16.50 -1.28 32.24
CA PHE A 17 -15.36 -1.82 31.48
C PHE A 17 -14.03 -1.68 32.23
N GLY A 18 -14.07 -1.33 33.53
CA GLY A 18 -12.88 -1.10 34.34
C GLY A 18 -12.02 0.08 33.85
N LYS A 19 -12.62 1.08 33.22
CA LYS A 19 -11.92 2.28 32.72
C LYS A 19 -12.36 3.53 33.48
N THR A 20 -11.45 4.50 33.59
CA THR A 20 -11.77 5.79 34.18
C THR A 20 -12.42 6.72 33.16
N ARG A 21 -13.23 7.67 33.65
CA ARG A 21 -13.79 8.74 32.81
C ARG A 21 -12.69 9.53 32.09
N HIS A 22 -11.57 9.78 32.76
CA HIS A 22 -10.44 10.50 32.17
C HIS A 22 -9.85 9.74 30.97
N ALA A 23 -9.63 8.42 31.11
CA ALA A 23 -9.13 7.59 30.01
C ALA A 23 -10.05 7.63 28.77
N TYR A 24 -11.37 7.74 28.97
CA TYR A 24 -12.32 7.90 27.86
C TYR A 24 -12.11 9.21 27.10
N TYR A 25 -12.05 10.34 27.80
CA TYR A 25 -11.86 11.64 27.14
C TYR A 25 -10.47 11.77 26.52
N ASP A 26 -9.46 11.30 27.20
CA ASP A 26 -8.08 11.29 26.73
C ASP A 26 -7.94 10.44 25.44
N ALA A 27 -8.61 9.28 25.35
CA ALA A 27 -8.70 8.51 24.12
C ALA A 27 -9.43 9.28 23.00
N LEU A 28 -10.49 10.01 23.34
CA LEU A 28 -11.29 10.79 22.38
C LEU A 28 -10.50 11.97 21.82
N TRP A 29 -9.78 12.71 22.66
CA TRP A 29 -8.89 13.81 22.25
C TRP A 29 -7.73 13.33 21.39
N ARG A 30 -7.12 12.18 21.73
CA ARG A 30 -6.10 11.56 20.88
C ARG A 30 -6.66 11.18 19.52
N LYS A 31 -7.86 10.59 19.47
CA LYS A 31 -8.51 10.24 18.22
C LYS A 31 -8.76 11.48 17.35
N GLU A 32 -9.30 12.53 17.92
CA GLU A 32 -9.56 13.79 17.21
C GLU A 32 -8.27 14.43 16.68
N SER A 33 -7.24 14.51 17.52
CA SER A 33 -5.93 15.04 17.12
C SER A 33 -5.28 14.21 16.01
N ASN A 34 -5.40 12.88 16.08
CA ASN A 34 -4.88 11.99 15.06
C ASN A 34 -5.61 12.14 13.73
N LEU A 35 -6.94 12.28 13.74
CA LEU A 35 -7.73 12.46 12.51
C LEU A 35 -7.31 13.71 11.73
N VAL A 36 -7.10 14.83 12.43
CA VAL A 36 -6.62 16.07 11.79
C VAL A 36 -5.22 15.88 11.19
N LYS A 37 -4.33 15.21 11.94
CA LYS A 37 -2.98 14.90 11.45
C LYS A 37 -3.01 13.97 10.23
N GLU A 38 -3.85 12.95 10.25
CA GLU A 38 -4.01 11.96 9.19
C GLU A 38 -4.53 12.62 7.92
N ASP A 39 -5.55 13.48 8.01
CA ASP A 39 -6.08 14.19 6.85
C ASP A 39 -5.02 15.07 6.19
N VAL A 40 -4.25 15.84 6.98
CA VAL A 40 -3.13 16.65 6.44
C VAL A 40 -2.11 15.79 5.70
N ILE A 41 -1.75 14.64 6.27
CA ILE A 41 -0.81 13.69 5.63
C ILE A 41 -1.42 13.16 4.32
N LEU A 42 -2.67 12.73 4.33
CA LEU A 42 -3.35 12.17 3.15
C LEU A 42 -3.48 13.19 2.02
N GLN A 43 -3.82 14.44 2.32
CA GLN A 43 -3.90 15.51 1.33
C GLN A 43 -2.54 15.72 0.64
N GLU A 44 -1.45 15.73 1.40
CA GLU A 44 -0.11 15.92 0.82
C GLU A 44 0.31 14.72 -0.02
N ILE A 45 -0.04 13.51 0.40
CA ILE A 45 0.17 12.28 -0.37
C ILE A 45 -0.58 12.32 -1.71
N LEU A 46 -1.83 12.76 -1.69
CA LEU A 46 -2.64 12.87 -2.89
C LEU A 46 -2.06 13.91 -3.86
N LYS A 47 -1.53 15.04 -3.36
CA LYS A 47 -0.81 16.01 -4.20
C LYS A 47 0.41 15.38 -4.86
N ILE A 48 1.30 14.75 -4.09
CA ILE A 48 2.51 14.10 -4.64
C ILE A 48 2.14 13.04 -5.69
N ARG A 49 1.06 12.30 -5.48
CA ARG A 49 0.62 11.25 -6.40
C ARG A 49 -0.02 11.76 -7.69
N LYS A 50 -0.46 13.02 -7.74
CA LYS A 50 -0.89 13.64 -9.01
C LYS A 50 0.29 13.70 -9.99
N ASP A 51 1.48 14.03 -9.50
CA ASP A 51 2.69 14.11 -10.31
C ASP A 51 3.39 12.75 -10.43
N LEU A 52 3.45 11.98 -9.34
CA LEU A 52 4.17 10.70 -9.24
C LEU A 52 3.23 9.56 -8.79
N PRO A 53 2.35 9.06 -9.67
CA PRO A 53 1.27 8.13 -9.29
C PRO A 53 1.74 6.77 -8.78
N ARG A 54 2.97 6.37 -9.13
CA ARG A 54 3.57 5.07 -8.77
C ARG A 54 4.68 5.16 -7.72
N LEU A 55 4.80 6.29 -7.02
CA LEU A 55 5.83 6.46 -6.00
C LEU A 55 5.61 5.51 -4.81
N GLY A 56 6.57 4.63 -4.55
CA GLY A 56 6.50 3.70 -3.43
C GLY A 56 6.53 4.40 -2.07
N THR A 57 5.86 3.80 -1.08
CA THR A 57 5.66 4.34 0.28
C THR A 57 6.95 4.72 1.01
N ARG A 58 8.03 3.96 0.86
CA ARG A 58 9.34 4.29 1.47
C ARG A 58 9.92 5.61 0.93
N LYS A 59 9.85 5.81 -0.39
CA LYS A 59 10.31 7.06 -1.02
C LYS A 59 9.37 8.20 -0.64
N LEU A 60 8.08 7.91 -0.59
CA LEU A 60 7.05 8.83 -0.16
C LEU A 60 7.31 9.35 1.26
N HIS A 61 7.66 8.46 2.21
CA HIS A 61 8.01 8.82 3.59
C HIS A 61 9.15 9.86 3.63
N HIS A 62 10.22 9.65 2.86
CA HIS A 62 11.35 10.58 2.83
C HIS A 62 10.98 11.96 2.26
N VAL A 63 10.13 12.00 1.22
CA VAL A 63 9.66 13.26 0.61
C VAL A 63 8.75 14.00 1.58
N LEU A 64 7.78 13.29 2.16
CA LEU A 64 6.84 13.84 3.14
C LEU A 64 7.55 14.39 4.38
N GLN A 65 8.59 13.72 4.86
CA GLN A 65 9.32 14.15 6.05
C GLN A 65 9.89 15.57 5.89
N LYS A 66 10.32 15.94 4.67
CA LYS A 66 10.78 17.30 4.37
C LYS A 66 9.63 18.30 4.33
N GLN A 67 8.52 17.95 3.71
CA GLN A 67 7.37 18.85 3.57
C GLN A 67 6.60 19.06 4.87
N LEU A 68 6.48 18.01 5.69
CA LEU A 68 5.74 18.02 6.96
C LEU A 68 6.58 18.51 8.14
N ALA A 69 7.88 18.71 7.96
CA ALA A 69 8.73 19.41 8.92
C ALA A 69 8.19 20.82 9.24
N THR A 70 7.69 21.53 8.23
CA THR A 70 7.07 22.85 8.37
C THR A 70 5.82 22.80 9.27
N HIS A 71 5.08 21.70 9.21
CA HIS A 71 3.88 21.48 10.02
C HIS A 71 4.17 20.93 11.42
N LYS A 72 5.44 20.71 11.78
CA LYS A 72 5.88 20.04 13.03
C LYS A 72 5.27 18.64 13.22
N ILE A 73 4.90 17.98 12.13
CA ILE A 73 4.31 16.65 12.16
C ILE A 73 5.41 15.62 11.94
N SER A 74 5.67 14.78 12.96
CA SER A 74 6.58 13.63 12.86
C SER A 74 5.80 12.32 12.93
N PHE A 75 6.21 11.34 12.12
CA PHE A 75 5.66 10.00 12.12
C PHE A 75 6.66 8.99 11.57
N GLY A 76 6.54 7.76 12.06
CA GLY A 76 7.38 6.63 11.63
C GLY A 76 6.98 6.09 10.26
N ARG A 77 7.87 5.28 9.70
CA ARG A 77 7.64 4.53 8.47
C ARG A 77 6.41 3.63 8.59
N ASP A 78 6.32 2.86 9.66
CA ASP A 78 5.30 1.82 9.82
C ASP A 78 3.90 2.42 9.96
N TYR A 79 3.79 3.52 10.72
CA TYR A 79 2.57 4.31 10.78
C TYR A 79 2.07 4.76 9.38
N LEU A 80 2.98 5.18 8.49
CA LEU A 80 2.60 5.55 7.13
C LEU A 80 2.09 4.35 6.32
N PHE A 81 2.67 3.16 6.52
CA PHE A 81 2.19 1.94 5.86
C PHE A 81 0.79 1.57 6.34
N ASP A 82 0.57 1.60 7.64
CA ASP A 82 -0.73 1.28 8.25
C ASP A 82 -1.80 2.27 7.78
N LEU A 83 -1.52 3.58 7.86
CA LEU A 83 -2.42 4.63 7.37
C LEU A 83 -2.77 4.45 5.89
N LEU A 84 -1.78 4.20 5.02
CA LEU A 84 -2.04 3.99 3.60
C LEU A 84 -2.76 2.67 3.32
N SER A 85 -2.60 1.66 4.18
CA SER A 85 -3.33 0.39 4.08
C SER A 85 -4.81 0.59 4.42
N GLU A 86 -5.10 1.28 5.53
CA GLU A 86 -6.45 1.61 5.98
C GLU A 86 -7.22 2.43 4.95
N HIS A 87 -6.55 3.37 4.27
CA HIS A 87 -7.15 4.18 3.20
C HIS A 87 -7.08 3.52 1.81
N HIS A 88 -6.66 2.26 1.69
CA HIS A 88 -6.51 1.54 0.41
C HIS A 88 -5.62 2.26 -0.62
N LEU A 89 -4.67 3.05 -0.15
CA LEU A 89 -3.74 3.82 -0.96
C LEU A 89 -2.44 3.05 -1.26
N LEU A 90 -2.25 1.83 -0.78
CA LEU A 90 -1.06 1.05 -1.14
C LEU A 90 -1.04 0.70 -2.63
N ILE A 91 0.09 0.96 -3.29
CA ILE A 91 0.25 0.66 -4.71
C ILE A 91 0.41 -0.86 -4.89
N ARG A 92 -0.61 -1.49 -5.50
CA ARG A 92 -0.57 -2.91 -5.83
C ARG A 92 0.23 -3.14 -7.11
N GLN A 93 1.40 -3.75 -6.99
CA GLN A 93 2.12 -4.25 -8.16
C GLN A 93 1.48 -5.57 -8.64
N ARG A 94 0.79 -5.53 -9.78
CA ARG A 94 0.32 -6.74 -10.45
C ARG A 94 1.46 -7.32 -11.29
N LYS A 95 1.98 -8.49 -10.92
CA LYS A 95 2.90 -9.24 -11.77
C LYS A 95 2.12 -9.79 -12.97
N ARG A 96 2.20 -9.10 -14.12
CA ARG A 96 1.71 -9.64 -15.40
C ARG A 96 2.92 -10.19 -16.15
N LYS A 97 2.92 -11.50 -16.42
CA LYS A 97 3.84 -12.09 -17.39
C LYS A 97 3.17 -12.02 -18.75
N ALA A 98 3.82 -11.41 -19.73
CA ALA A 98 3.42 -11.58 -21.12
C ALA A 98 3.80 -13.01 -21.52
N ILE A 99 2.81 -13.88 -21.72
CA ILE A 99 3.03 -15.21 -22.29
C ILE A 99 2.94 -15.00 -23.79
N THR A 100 4.09 -14.85 -24.44
CA THR A 100 4.20 -14.65 -25.90
C THR A 100 4.11 -15.97 -26.66
N THR A 101 4.30 -17.11 -25.99
CA THR A 101 4.29 -18.44 -26.60
C THR A 101 3.25 -19.33 -25.92
N ASP A 102 2.25 -19.77 -26.67
CA ASP A 102 1.30 -20.78 -26.19
C ASP A 102 1.91 -22.18 -26.31
N SER A 103 2.70 -22.58 -25.32
CA SER A 103 3.28 -23.92 -25.24
C SER A 103 2.25 -25.04 -25.01
N ARG A 104 0.97 -24.69 -24.78
CA ARG A 104 -0.16 -25.61 -24.56
C ARG A 104 -1.12 -25.65 -25.75
N HIS A 105 -0.70 -25.20 -26.93
CA HIS A 105 -1.51 -25.31 -28.14
C HIS A 105 -1.77 -26.79 -28.52
N TRP A 106 -2.93 -27.05 -29.13
CA TRP A 106 -3.33 -28.38 -29.61
C TRP A 106 -2.54 -28.86 -30.84
N MET A 107 -1.87 -27.93 -31.55
CA MET A 107 -1.09 -28.24 -32.75
C MET A 107 0.11 -29.13 -32.41
N ARG A 108 0.49 -29.99 -33.37
CA ARG A 108 1.63 -30.90 -33.22
C ARG A 108 2.93 -30.11 -33.11
N LYS A 109 3.70 -30.37 -32.06
CA LYS A 109 5.04 -29.78 -31.86
C LYS A 109 6.04 -30.62 -32.65
N TYR A 110 6.77 -29.98 -33.55
CA TYR A 110 7.87 -30.62 -34.27
C TYR A 110 9.13 -30.61 -33.41
N SER A 111 9.85 -31.73 -33.39
CA SER A 111 11.15 -31.81 -32.71
C SER A 111 12.15 -30.87 -33.38
N ASN A 112 12.99 -30.21 -32.60
CA ASN A 112 14.07 -29.39 -33.14
C ASN A 112 15.10 -30.30 -33.83
N LEU A 113 15.03 -30.35 -35.17
CA LEU A 113 15.88 -31.21 -36.01
C LEU A 113 17.34 -30.74 -36.04
N VAL A 114 17.62 -29.48 -35.67
CA VAL A 114 18.96 -28.89 -35.68
C VAL A 114 19.75 -29.24 -34.40
N LYS A 115 19.08 -29.70 -33.33
CA LYS A 115 19.68 -29.80 -31.99
C LYS A 115 20.95 -30.67 -31.93
N ASN A 116 21.05 -31.71 -32.76
CA ASN A 116 22.19 -32.63 -32.79
C ASN A 116 22.87 -32.67 -34.18
N LEU A 117 22.69 -31.63 -34.99
CA LEU A 117 23.25 -31.56 -36.34
C LEU A 117 24.57 -30.79 -36.31
N ASP A 118 25.66 -31.45 -36.71
CA ASP A 118 26.97 -30.80 -36.84
C ASP A 118 27.03 -29.98 -38.14
N VAL A 119 27.11 -28.67 -38.00
CA VAL A 119 27.23 -27.72 -39.12
C VAL A 119 28.72 -27.50 -39.42
N ILE A 120 29.19 -28.06 -40.53
CA ILE A 120 30.60 -28.11 -40.92
C ILE A 120 30.91 -27.09 -42.03
N ARG A 121 29.88 -26.56 -42.72
CA ARG A 121 30.01 -25.61 -43.84
C ARG A 121 28.91 -24.56 -43.85
N PRO A 122 29.12 -23.40 -44.51
CA PRO A 122 28.06 -22.42 -44.75
C PRO A 122 26.86 -23.03 -45.50
N GLU A 123 25.68 -22.42 -45.34
CA GLU A 123 24.43 -22.78 -46.03
C GLU A 123 23.77 -24.11 -45.63
N GLN A 124 24.18 -24.75 -44.53
CA GLN A 124 23.63 -26.06 -44.12
C GLN A 124 22.37 -26.00 -43.25
N VAL A 125 22.08 -24.86 -42.61
CA VAL A 125 20.89 -24.69 -41.77
C VAL A 125 20.32 -23.31 -42.01
N TRP A 126 19.01 -23.25 -42.24
CA TRP A 126 18.25 -22.02 -42.40
C TRP A 126 17.21 -21.96 -41.29
N VAL A 127 17.21 -20.88 -40.51
CA VAL A 127 16.24 -20.64 -39.44
C VAL A 127 15.48 -19.36 -39.78
N SER A 128 14.15 -19.42 -39.78
CA SER A 128 13.23 -18.30 -39.99
C SER A 128 12.69 -17.75 -38.67
#